data_AF-X1MHM1-F1
#
_entry.id   AF-X1MHM1-F1
#
_cell.length_a   1.000
_cell.length_b   1.000
_cell.length_c   1.000
_cell.angle_alpha   90.00
_cell.angle_beta   90.00
_cell.angle_gamma   90.00
#
_symmetry.space_group_name_H-M   'P 1'
#
loop_
_entity.id
_entity.type
_entity.pdbx_description
1 polymer ?
#
loop_
_entity_poly.entity_id
_entity_poly.type
_entity_poly.pdbx_seq_one_letter_code
_entity_poly.pdbx_strand_id
1 'polypeptide(L)'
;EYDNPLDRRFHAQPNACPTCGPVLELVDTKGNPVTGADAISTASQLLKNGKIVAIKGLGGFLLACDATNQAVIDLLRSRKMRPFKPLAIMVSSIKEAKKHCYVSGEEEKLLTSAHSPIVLMRWKPDSSVSQAVAPNLKYLGVMLPYTPLHHVLLRETGLPLVMTSGNLSEEPIAKDNDEAIRRLSRIADYFLVHNRDIYASYDDSVTIVERDASQIIRRARGYAPYPIHLNFSSQQILGCGAELKNTFCLTRDEYAFLSQHIGDMENLETMEHFENSIAVYKKLFRIEPNIVAHDLHPEYLSTKYARELATKSANIRLVPVQHHHAHIVSGMVDNGLEPPVIGVAFDGTGYGADGNIWGGEFMVADYQRFYQDGSS
;
A
#
# COMPACT_ATOMS: atom_id res chain seq x y z
N GLU A 1 -25.19 22.78 8.25
CA GLU A 1 -24.54 21.84 7.31
C GLU A 1 -24.88 20.39 7.65
N TYR A 2 -24.42 19.85 8.79
CA TYR A 2 -24.56 18.43 9.13
C TYR A 2 -26.00 17.90 9.17
N ASP A 3 -26.95 18.64 9.76
CA ASP A 3 -28.36 18.24 9.88
C ASP A 3 -29.24 18.71 8.71
N ASN A 4 -28.67 19.40 7.72
CA ASN A 4 -29.45 19.97 6.61
C ASN A 4 -29.43 19.02 5.40
N PRO A 5 -30.55 18.37 5.02
CA PRO A 5 -30.59 17.42 3.92
C PRO A 5 -30.33 18.06 2.53
N LEU A 6 -30.42 19.38 2.41
CA LEU A 6 -30.09 20.10 1.18
C LEU A 6 -28.60 20.48 1.09
N ASP A 7 -27.81 20.19 2.13
CA ASP A 7 -26.38 20.47 2.18
C ASP A 7 -25.58 19.25 1.72
N ARG A 8 -24.52 19.47 0.92
CA ARG A 8 -23.59 18.39 0.51
C ARG A 8 -22.86 17.73 1.69
N ARG A 9 -22.86 18.37 2.86
CA ARG A 9 -22.27 17.85 4.11
C ARG A 9 -23.29 17.19 5.03
N PHE A 10 -24.52 16.98 4.57
CA PHE A 10 -25.53 16.24 5.33
C PHE A 10 -25.00 14.86 5.75
N HIS A 11 -25.04 14.57 7.06
CA HIS A 11 -24.53 13.32 7.66
C HIS A 11 -23.08 12.94 7.31
N ALA A 12 -22.27 13.89 6.85
CA ALA A 12 -20.84 13.66 6.65
C ALA A 12 -20.14 13.55 8.02
N GLN A 13 -19.99 12.32 8.51
CA GLN A 13 -19.35 12.03 9.81
C GLN A 13 -17.97 12.72 9.99
N PRO A 14 -17.08 12.80 8.98
CA PRO A 14 -15.80 13.48 9.14
C PRO A 14 -15.85 14.99 8.86
N ASN A 15 -17.04 15.63 8.84
CA ASN A 15 -17.17 17.06 8.56
C ASN A 15 -16.49 17.91 9.64
N ALA A 16 -15.74 18.93 9.22
CA ALA A 16 -14.99 19.80 10.10
C ALA A 16 -14.70 21.17 9.45
N CYS A 17 -14.31 22.14 10.27
CA CYS A 17 -13.88 23.48 9.84
C CYS A 17 -12.68 23.95 10.69
N PRO A 18 -12.03 25.09 10.37
CA PRO A 18 -10.91 25.59 11.16
C PRO A 18 -11.20 25.85 12.66
N THR A 19 -12.47 25.96 13.06
CA THR A 19 -12.87 26.20 14.46
C THR A 19 -12.97 24.91 15.29
N CYS A 20 -13.45 23.81 14.73
CA CYS A 20 -13.70 22.55 15.46
C CYS A 20 -12.90 21.35 14.95
N GLY A 21 -12.20 21.53 13.83
CA GLY A 21 -11.49 20.48 13.12
C GLY A 21 -10.07 20.27 13.62
N PRO A 22 -9.35 19.34 12.97
CA PRO A 22 -7.96 19.10 13.28
C PRO A 22 -7.08 20.27 12.87
N VAL A 23 -5.97 20.42 13.59
CA VAL A 23 -4.98 21.49 13.41
C VAL A 23 -3.68 20.90 12.90
N LEU A 24 -3.04 21.61 11.97
CA LEU A 24 -1.71 21.28 11.47
C LEU A 24 -0.64 21.92 12.33
N GLU A 25 0.44 21.19 12.54
CA GLU A 25 1.61 21.67 13.27
C GLU A 25 2.88 21.21 12.55
N LEU A 26 3.88 22.08 12.50
CA LEU A 26 5.21 21.75 12.01
C LEU A 26 6.15 21.64 13.22
N VAL A 27 6.81 20.51 13.38
CA VAL A 27 7.74 20.25 14.48
C VAL A 27 9.12 19.81 13.98
N ASP A 28 10.14 20.04 14.81
CA ASP A 28 11.51 19.58 14.57
C ASP A 28 11.69 18.08 14.91
N THR A 29 12.91 17.56 14.77
CA THR A 29 13.24 16.15 15.08
C THR A 29 13.12 15.76 16.55
N LYS A 30 12.90 16.73 17.44
CA LYS A 30 12.66 16.53 18.88
C LYS A 30 11.19 16.74 19.25
N GLY A 31 10.33 17.05 18.28
CA GLY A 31 8.92 17.35 18.50
C GLY A 31 8.64 18.78 18.99
N ASN A 32 9.60 19.69 18.91
CA ASN A 32 9.35 21.09 19.28
C ASN A 32 8.68 21.84 18.12
N PRO A 33 7.69 22.70 18.40
CA PRO A 33 7.05 23.52 17.37
C PRO A 33 8.06 24.42 16.64
N VAL A 34 7.95 24.47 15.31
CA VAL A 34 8.75 25.38 14.46
C VAL A 34 7.99 26.69 14.27
N THR A 35 8.63 27.81 14.59
CA THR A 35 8.05 29.13 14.38
C THR A 35 8.08 29.53 12.90
N GLY A 36 6.99 30.11 12.42
CA GLY A 36 6.82 30.50 11.02
C GLY A 36 5.50 31.23 10.79
N ALA A 37 5.19 31.58 9.54
CA ALA A 37 3.93 32.23 9.18
C ALA A 37 2.74 31.29 9.42
N ASP A 38 2.76 30.15 8.73
CA ASP A 38 1.89 29.00 8.96
C ASP A 38 2.65 27.70 8.65
N ALA A 39 2.14 26.58 9.14
CA ALA A 39 2.80 25.29 9.05
C ALA A 39 3.03 24.82 7.60
N ILE A 40 2.08 25.09 6.68
CA ILE A 40 2.17 24.65 5.28
C ILE A 40 3.18 25.50 4.52
N SER A 41 3.08 26.83 4.64
CA SER A 41 4.04 27.75 4.00
C SER A 41 5.47 27.46 4.45
N THR A 42 5.65 27.22 5.76
CA THR A 42 6.98 26.93 6.32
C THR A 42 7.49 25.58 5.82
N ALA A 43 6.66 24.54 5.81
CA ALA A 43 7.03 23.23 5.25
C ALA A 43 7.38 23.31 3.76
N SER A 44 6.62 24.08 2.98
CA SER A 44 6.88 24.32 1.55
C SER A 44 8.25 24.96 1.32
N GLN A 45 8.62 25.97 2.12
CA GLN A 45 9.94 26.59 2.01
C GLN A 45 11.07 25.64 2.42
N LEU A 46 10.86 24.81 3.44
CA LEU A 46 11.83 23.79 3.83
C LEU A 46 12.06 22.77 2.70
N LEU A 47 10.99 22.32 2.05
CA LEU A 47 11.08 21.42 0.89
C LEU A 47 11.85 22.07 -0.28
N LYS A 48 11.53 23.34 -0.61
CA LYS A 48 12.27 24.12 -1.62
C LYS A 48 13.75 24.29 -1.29
N ASN A 49 14.08 24.39 0.01
CA ASN A 49 15.45 24.50 0.51
C ASN A 49 16.15 23.14 0.65
N GLY A 50 15.60 22.07 0.06
CA GLY A 50 16.21 20.75 0.00
C GLY A 50 16.15 19.97 1.32
N LYS A 51 15.19 20.28 2.20
CA LYS A 51 14.93 19.48 3.40
C LYS A 51 14.01 18.30 3.10
N ILE A 52 14.14 17.26 3.91
CA ILE A 52 13.24 16.11 3.92
C ILE A 52 12.20 16.34 5.01
N VAL A 53 10.92 16.33 4.67
CA VAL A 53 9.82 16.55 5.62
C VAL A 53 8.97 15.28 5.70
N ALA A 54 8.76 14.77 6.91
CA ALA A 54 7.76 13.72 7.15
C ALA A 54 6.37 14.36 7.27
N ILE A 55 5.40 13.91 6.48
CA ILE A 55 4.06 14.50 6.39
C ILE A 55 3.05 13.45 6.84
N LYS A 56 2.22 13.77 7.83
CA LYS A 56 1.10 12.90 8.22
C LYS A 56 0.02 12.92 7.14
N GLY A 57 -0.16 11.79 6.47
CA GLY A 57 -1.15 11.58 5.42
C GLY A 57 -2.46 11.01 5.94
N LEU A 58 -3.21 10.37 5.04
CA LEU A 58 -4.49 9.73 5.39
C LEU A 58 -4.29 8.35 6.07
N GLY A 59 -3.38 7.53 5.54
CA GLY A 59 -3.13 6.16 5.99
C GLY A 59 -1.80 5.97 6.73
N GLY A 60 -1.02 7.03 6.90
CA GLY A 60 0.27 7.00 7.59
C GLY A 60 1.14 8.18 7.21
N PHE A 61 2.37 8.21 7.70
CA PHE A 61 3.36 9.24 7.38
C PHE A 61 4.03 9.00 6.02
N LEU A 62 4.25 10.05 5.24
CA LEU A 62 5.05 10.04 4.02
C LEU A 62 6.33 10.86 4.21
N LEU A 63 7.45 10.42 3.66
CA LEU A 63 8.67 11.21 3.54
C LEU A 63 8.63 11.98 2.22
N ALA A 64 8.76 13.30 2.31
CA ALA A 64 8.68 14.22 1.20
C ALA A 64 9.97 15.00 0.99
N CYS A 65 10.39 15.14 -0.27
CA CYS A 65 11.47 16.02 -0.68
C CYS A 65 11.34 16.40 -2.15
N ASP A 66 12.11 17.39 -2.61
CA ASP A 66 12.14 17.83 -4.01
C ASP A 66 12.60 16.69 -4.95
N ALA A 67 11.72 16.26 -5.87
CA ALA A 67 12.01 15.19 -6.82
C ALA A 67 12.93 15.62 -7.98
N THR A 68 13.23 16.91 -8.10
CA THR A 68 14.15 17.45 -9.11
C THR A 68 15.58 17.58 -8.58
N ASN A 69 15.77 17.49 -7.26
CA ASN A 69 17.06 17.68 -6.62
C ASN A 69 17.74 16.34 -6.30
N GLN A 70 18.65 15.93 -7.17
CA GLN A 70 19.45 14.71 -7.07
C GLN A 70 20.11 14.54 -5.69
N ALA A 71 20.74 15.59 -5.15
CA ALA A 71 21.47 15.50 -3.87
C ALA A 71 20.55 15.20 -2.69
N VAL A 72 19.32 15.74 -2.72
CA VAL A 72 18.32 15.51 -1.66
C VAL A 72 17.74 14.11 -1.77
N ILE A 73 17.56 13.59 -2.99
CA ILE A 73 17.13 12.21 -3.22
C ILE A 73 18.20 11.22 -2.73
N ASP A 74 19.48 11.46 -3.03
CA ASP A 74 20.57 10.61 -2.56
C ASP A 74 20.67 10.63 -1.03
N LEU A 75 20.48 11.79 -0.41
CA LEU A 75 20.40 11.92 1.05
C LEU A 75 19.23 11.11 1.62
N LEU A 76 18.03 11.21 1.04
CA LEU A 76 16.87 10.43 1.44
C LEU A 76 17.15 8.92 1.32
N ARG A 77 17.73 8.46 0.20
CA ARG A 77 18.07 7.05 -0.03
C ARG A 77 19.07 6.53 0.97
N SER A 78 20.11 7.31 1.27
CA SER A 78 21.12 6.98 2.27
C SER A 78 20.49 6.83 3.66
N ARG A 79 19.71 7.84 4.09
CA ARG A 79 19.05 7.81 5.42
C ARG A 79 18.00 6.69 5.55
N LYS A 80 17.28 6.37 4.48
CA LYS A 80 16.25 5.30 4.45
C LYS A 80 16.84 3.90 4.18
N MET A 81 18.15 3.80 3.87
CA MET A 81 18.81 2.56 3.42
C MET A 81 18.12 1.92 2.21
N ARG A 82 17.71 2.75 1.24
CA ARG A 82 16.95 2.32 0.06
C ARG A 82 17.68 2.70 -1.22
N PRO A 83 18.71 1.94 -1.64
CA PRO A 83 19.59 2.35 -2.74
C PRO A 83 18.88 2.36 -4.10
N PHE A 84 18.08 1.34 -4.41
CA PHE A 84 17.57 1.15 -5.78
C PHE A 84 16.04 1.14 -5.90
N LYS A 85 15.31 0.70 -4.87
CA LYS A 85 13.85 0.57 -4.94
C LYS A 85 13.24 1.94 -5.31
N PRO A 86 12.41 2.02 -6.37
CA PRO A 86 11.92 3.29 -6.89
C PRO A 86 11.11 4.05 -5.84
N LEU A 87 11.17 5.37 -5.93
CA LEU A 87 10.42 6.30 -5.09
C LEU A 87 9.25 6.83 -5.93
N ALA A 88 8.06 6.88 -5.34
CA ALA A 88 6.92 7.51 -6.00
C ALA A 88 7.04 9.03 -5.89
N ILE A 89 6.52 9.73 -6.89
CA ILE A 89 6.38 11.19 -6.87
C ILE A 89 4.91 11.59 -6.87
N MET A 90 4.63 12.73 -6.26
CA MET A 90 3.35 13.41 -6.34
C MET A 90 3.50 14.69 -7.15
N VAL A 91 2.58 14.89 -8.10
CA VAL A 91 2.55 16.05 -8.98
C VAL A 91 1.21 16.77 -8.88
N SER A 92 1.19 18.08 -9.10
CA SER A 92 0.03 18.92 -8.77
C SER A 92 -1.18 18.70 -9.68
N SER A 93 -0.99 18.15 -10.87
CA SER A 93 -2.03 17.96 -11.87
C SER A 93 -1.62 16.98 -12.98
N ILE A 94 -2.60 16.54 -13.78
CA ILE A 94 -2.33 15.78 -15.02
C ILE A 94 -1.44 16.55 -15.99
N LYS A 95 -1.62 17.88 -16.07
CA LYS A 95 -0.76 18.72 -16.91
C LYS A 95 0.71 18.63 -16.48
N GLU A 96 0.95 18.57 -15.17
CA GLU A 96 2.30 18.36 -14.63
C GLU A 96 2.81 16.94 -14.90
N ALA A 97 1.97 15.91 -14.67
CA ALA A 97 2.32 14.52 -14.97
C ALA A 97 2.77 14.34 -16.43
N LYS A 98 2.08 14.97 -17.39
CA LYS A 98 2.41 14.96 -18.82
C LYS A 98 3.73 15.63 -19.17
N LYS A 99 4.33 16.44 -18.29
CA LYS A 99 5.70 16.95 -18.47
C LYS A 99 6.75 15.88 -18.21
N HIS A 100 6.46 14.92 -17.34
CA HIS A 100 7.41 13.89 -16.90
C HIS A 100 7.18 12.54 -17.55
N CYS A 101 5.94 12.18 -17.88
CA CYS A 101 5.57 10.87 -18.39
C CYS A 101 4.79 10.98 -19.69
N TYR A 102 4.81 9.89 -20.47
CA TYR A 102 3.73 9.63 -21.42
C TYR A 102 2.52 9.15 -20.62
N VAL A 103 1.34 9.72 -20.90
CA VAL A 103 0.11 9.44 -20.16
C VAL A 103 -0.98 9.08 -21.16
N SER A 104 -1.36 7.81 -21.16
CA SER A 104 -2.50 7.25 -21.90
C SER A 104 -3.84 7.63 -21.26
N GLY A 105 -4.94 7.35 -21.97
CA GLY A 105 -6.28 7.59 -21.44
C GLY A 105 -6.60 6.78 -20.18
N GLU A 106 -6.17 5.51 -20.12
CA GLU A 106 -6.39 4.65 -18.95
C GLU A 106 -5.53 5.08 -17.75
N GLU A 107 -4.27 5.48 -17.96
CA GLU A 107 -3.42 6.02 -16.90
C GLU A 107 -3.99 7.34 -16.34
N GLU A 108 -4.53 8.21 -17.20
CA GLU A 108 -5.19 9.46 -16.77
C GLU A 108 -6.46 9.19 -15.94
N LYS A 109 -7.28 8.21 -16.36
CA LYS A 109 -8.45 7.76 -15.58
C LYS A 109 -8.06 7.24 -14.21
N LEU A 110 -6.98 6.43 -14.11
CA LEU A 110 -6.49 5.93 -12.82
C LEU A 110 -6.01 7.07 -11.92
N LEU A 111 -5.17 7.97 -12.44
CA LEU A 111 -4.63 9.11 -11.68
C LEU A 111 -5.74 10.02 -11.13
N THR A 112 -6.78 10.26 -11.91
CA THR A 112 -7.92 11.13 -11.55
C THR A 112 -9.04 10.42 -10.80
N SER A 113 -8.95 9.10 -10.64
CA SER A 113 -9.94 8.32 -9.90
C SER A 113 -9.97 8.71 -8.42
N ALA A 114 -11.11 8.47 -7.77
CA ALA A 114 -11.26 8.63 -6.32
C ALA A 114 -10.28 7.74 -5.51
N HIS A 115 -9.77 6.65 -6.11
CA HIS A 115 -8.75 5.80 -5.51
C HIS A 115 -7.38 6.51 -5.46
N SER A 116 -7.10 7.40 -6.43
CA SER A 116 -5.85 8.17 -6.57
C SER A 116 -4.58 7.33 -6.30
N PRO A 117 -4.37 6.19 -6.97
CA PRO A 117 -3.20 5.34 -6.74
C PRO A 117 -1.91 5.98 -7.28
N ILE A 118 -0.79 5.36 -6.95
CA ILE A 118 0.45 5.52 -7.72
C ILE A 118 0.28 4.74 -9.02
N VAL A 119 0.49 5.40 -10.15
CA VAL A 119 0.45 4.81 -11.49
C VAL A 119 1.88 4.75 -12.03
N LEU A 120 2.33 3.56 -12.41
CA LEU A 120 3.61 3.35 -13.08
C LEU A 120 3.47 3.72 -14.55
N MET A 121 4.04 4.86 -14.94
CA MET A 121 3.92 5.39 -16.31
C MET A 121 5.27 5.48 -16.99
N ARG A 122 5.27 5.41 -18.31
CA ARG A 122 6.50 5.49 -19.10
C ARG A 122 7.17 6.85 -18.92
N TRP A 123 8.41 6.83 -18.45
CA TRP A 123 9.18 8.04 -18.16
C TRP A 123 9.70 8.68 -19.44
N LYS A 124 9.54 10.00 -19.56
CA LYS A 124 10.14 10.80 -20.63
C LYS A 124 11.61 11.14 -20.33
N PRO A 125 12.47 11.15 -21.36
CA PRO A 125 13.90 11.45 -21.19
C PRO A 125 14.20 12.92 -20.84
N ASP A 126 13.31 13.85 -21.19
CA ASP A 126 13.44 15.30 -20.95
C ASP A 126 12.79 15.78 -19.64
N SER A 127 12.34 14.84 -18.79
CA SER A 127 11.78 15.14 -17.48
C SER A 127 12.79 15.83 -16.56
N SER A 128 12.35 16.87 -15.85
CA SER A 128 13.17 17.52 -14.80
C SER A 128 13.26 16.73 -13.48
N VAL A 129 12.43 15.70 -13.29
CA VAL A 129 12.57 14.76 -12.16
C VAL A 129 13.88 14.00 -12.31
N SER A 130 14.66 13.94 -11.22
CA SER A 130 15.97 13.30 -11.21
C SER A 130 15.87 11.78 -11.44
N GLN A 131 16.79 11.23 -12.22
CA GLN A 131 16.88 9.78 -12.50
C GLN A 131 17.11 8.94 -11.24
N ALA A 132 17.62 9.52 -10.16
CA ALA A 132 17.76 8.80 -8.89
C ALA A 132 16.44 8.54 -8.18
N VAL A 133 15.31 9.11 -8.63
CA VAL A 133 13.98 8.68 -8.16
C VAL A 133 13.73 7.20 -8.50
N ALA A 134 14.15 6.74 -9.68
CA ALA A 134 13.97 5.37 -10.13
C ALA A 134 15.18 4.93 -10.99
N PRO A 135 16.34 4.64 -10.36
CA PRO A 135 17.58 4.38 -11.08
C PRO A 135 17.44 3.16 -12.00
N ASN A 136 17.89 3.30 -13.25
CA ASN A 136 17.87 2.26 -14.29
C ASN A 136 16.47 1.74 -14.68
N LEU A 137 15.41 2.46 -14.33
CA LEU A 137 14.04 2.10 -14.68
C LEU A 137 13.49 3.03 -15.76
N LYS A 138 12.64 2.46 -16.63
CA LYS A 138 11.97 3.18 -17.71
C LYS A 138 10.61 3.75 -17.30
N TYR A 139 10.17 3.44 -16.09
CA TYR A 139 8.87 3.81 -15.55
C TYR A 139 9.06 4.65 -14.29
N LEU A 140 8.17 5.63 -14.14
CA LEU A 140 8.10 6.51 -12.99
C LEU A 140 6.76 6.27 -12.28
N GLY A 141 6.80 6.07 -10.97
CA GLY A 141 5.59 5.99 -10.15
C GLY A 141 5.08 7.40 -9.84
N VAL A 142 3.92 7.75 -10.37
CA VAL A 142 3.32 9.09 -10.19
C VAL A 142 1.95 8.96 -9.53
N MET A 143 1.65 9.85 -8.59
CA MET A 143 0.31 10.03 -8.04
C MET A 143 -0.10 11.52 -8.05
N LEU A 144 -1.40 11.75 -7.97
CA LEU A 144 -1.95 13.09 -7.74
C LEU A 144 -2.21 13.32 -6.25
N PRO A 145 -2.25 14.60 -5.79
CA PRO A 145 -2.70 14.92 -4.45
C PRO A 145 -4.11 14.39 -4.19
N TYR A 146 -4.26 13.67 -3.08
CA TYR A 146 -5.50 12.98 -2.67
C TYR A 146 -6.05 13.45 -1.32
N THR A 147 -5.40 14.41 -0.66
CA THR A 147 -5.93 15.08 0.54
C THR A 147 -5.86 16.60 0.35
N PRO A 148 -6.69 17.39 1.05
CA PRO A 148 -6.60 18.84 1.03
C PRO A 148 -5.20 19.36 1.39
N LEU A 149 -4.53 18.72 2.35
CA LEU A 149 -3.15 19.04 2.72
C LEU A 149 -2.21 18.90 1.52
N HIS A 150 -2.28 17.79 0.79
CA HIS A 150 -1.45 17.57 -0.40
C HIS A 150 -1.72 18.62 -1.49
N HIS A 151 -2.99 18.95 -1.75
CA HIS A 151 -3.34 19.98 -2.74
C HIS A 151 -2.74 21.35 -2.40
N VAL A 152 -2.87 21.78 -1.15
CA VAL A 152 -2.34 23.09 -0.71
C VAL A 152 -0.82 23.09 -0.72
N LEU A 153 -0.19 22.06 -0.15
CA LEU A 153 1.26 21.94 -0.07
C LEU A 153 1.92 21.94 -1.46
N LEU A 154 1.40 21.14 -2.41
CA LEU A 154 1.96 21.08 -3.76
C LEU A 154 1.76 22.40 -4.51
N ARG A 155 0.63 23.08 -4.31
CA ARG A 155 0.37 24.39 -4.92
C ARG A 155 1.35 25.44 -4.42
N GLU A 156 1.63 25.48 -3.11
CA GLU A 156 2.60 26.43 -2.54
C GLU A 156 4.04 26.06 -2.89
N THR A 157 4.35 24.77 -2.95
CA THR A 157 5.69 24.29 -3.26
C THR A 157 6.03 24.45 -4.73
N GLY A 158 5.09 24.21 -5.64
CA GLY A 158 5.29 24.43 -7.08
C GLY A 158 6.32 23.48 -7.71
N LEU A 159 6.64 22.35 -7.06
CA LEU A 159 7.59 21.35 -7.52
C LEU A 159 6.99 19.94 -7.41
N PRO A 160 7.40 18.98 -8.26
CA PRO A 160 7.11 17.57 -8.03
C PRO A 160 7.84 17.11 -6.76
N LEU A 161 7.15 16.40 -5.89
CA LEU A 161 7.70 15.92 -4.62
C LEU A 161 7.83 14.41 -4.65
N VAL A 162 8.96 13.87 -4.19
CA VAL A 162 9.00 12.47 -3.75
C VAL A 162 8.00 12.33 -2.62
N MET A 163 7.22 11.26 -2.61
CA MET A 163 6.24 10.94 -1.59
C MET A 163 6.29 9.43 -1.36
N THR A 164 7.15 9.00 -0.44
CA THR A 164 7.38 7.57 -0.13
C THR A 164 6.94 7.26 1.29
N SER A 165 6.69 5.99 1.61
CA SER A 165 6.24 5.58 2.95
C SER A 165 7.23 6.04 4.04
N GLY A 166 6.69 6.54 5.15
CA GLY A 166 7.41 6.97 6.35
C GLY A 166 7.73 5.80 7.26
N ASN A 167 8.65 4.95 6.82
CA ASN A 167 9.19 3.82 7.57
C ASN A 167 10.69 3.66 7.33
N LEU A 168 11.35 2.94 8.24
CA LEU A 168 12.63 2.32 7.94
C LEU A 168 12.35 1.07 7.08
N SER A 169 13.22 0.79 6.11
CA SER A 169 13.06 -0.25 5.06
C SER A 169 12.13 -1.43 5.42
N GLU A 170 11.04 -1.60 4.65
CA GLU A 170 10.04 -2.69 4.72
C GLU A 170 9.26 -2.86 6.05
N GLU A 171 9.45 -2.01 7.06
CA GLU A 171 8.57 -1.97 8.24
C GLU A 171 7.20 -1.33 7.90
N PRO A 172 6.14 -1.59 8.70
CA PRO A 172 4.88 -0.89 8.55
C PRO A 172 5.03 0.63 8.65
N ILE A 173 4.24 1.34 7.85
CA ILE A 173 4.19 2.81 7.84
C ILE A 173 3.81 3.34 9.23
N ALA A 174 4.58 4.31 9.75
CA ALA A 174 4.24 4.96 11.02
C ALA A 174 2.90 5.70 10.87
N LYS A 175 2.05 5.66 11.91
CA LYS A 175 0.71 6.27 11.88
C LYS A 175 0.49 7.28 13.01
N ASP A 176 1.18 7.11 14.13
CA ASP A 176 1.08 7.97 15.30
C ASP A 176 2.19 9.03 15.30
N ASN A 177 1.92 10.21 15.87
CA ASN A 177 2.85 11.35 15.81
C ASN A 177 4.17 11.04 16.54
N ASP A 178 4.08 10.56 17.78
CA ASP A 178 5.24 10.26 18.62
C ASP A 178 6.06 9.10 18.03
N GLU A 179 5.37 8.12 17.45
CA GLU A 179 5.99 7.02 16.73
C GLU A 179 6.81 7.54 15.54
N ALA A 180 6.21 8.40 14.71
CA ALA A 180 6.87 8.95 13.53
C ALA A 180 8.11 9.78 13.91
N ILE A 181 8.01 10.65 14.92
CA ILE A 181 9.16 11.44 15.40
C ILE A 181 10.28 10.52 15.87
N ARG A 182 9.95 9.51 16.71
CA ARG A 182 10.93 8.55 17.23
C ARG A 182 11.61 7.74 16.12
N ARG A 183 10.84 7.17 15.19
CA ARG A 183 11.35 6.27 14.13
C ARG A 183 12.02 7.02 12.98
N LEU A 184 11.52 8.19 12.60
CA LEU A 184 11.92 8.90 11.38
C LEU A 184 12.83 10.11 11.63
N SER A 185 13.15 10.46 12.89
CA SER A 185 14.03 11.60 13.22
C SER A 185 15.44 11.51 12.62
N ARG A 186 15.90 10.31 12.25
CA ARG A 186 17.17 10.10 11.53
C ARG A 186 17.04 10.25 10.02
N ILE A 187 15.82 10.33 9.50
CA ILE A 187 15.50 10.39 8.07
C ILE A 187 14.98 11.78 7.68
N ALA A 188 13.92 12.23 8.34
CA ALA A 188 13.33 13.54 8.11
C ALA A 188 14.03 14.63 8.93
N ASP A 189 14.13 15.81 8.36
CA ASP A 189 14.61 17.01 9.05
C ASP A 189 13.49 17.68 9.86
N TYR A 190 12.23 17.53 9.44
CA TYR A 190 11.03 18.13 10.05
C TYR A 190 9.80 17.24 9.89
N PHE A 191 8.76 17.51 10.67
CA PHE A 191 7.51 16.76 10.68
C PHE A 191 6.30 17.70 10.57
N LEU A 192 5.50 17.54 9.53
CA LEU A 192 4.21 18.18 9.36
C LEU A 192 3.11 17.23 9.83
N VAL A 193 2.58 17.48 11.02
CA VAL A 193 1.64 16.60 11.73
C VAL A 193 0.25 17.23 11.88
N HIS A 194 -0.73 16.41 12.27
CA HIS A 194 -2.04 16.88 12.73
C HIS A 194 -2.59 16.00 13.85
N ASN A 195 -3.53 16.54 14.61
CA ASN A 195 -4.18 15.88 15.74
C ASN A 195 -5.40 15.00 15.36
N ARG A 196 -5.64 14.73 14.07
CA ARG A 196 -6.53 13.64 13.65
C ARG A 196 -5.77 12.31 13.67
N ASP A 197 -6.22 11.37 14.49
CA ASP A 197 -5.60 10.05 14.60
C ASP A 197 -5.84 9.18 13.36
N ILE A 198 -4.89 8.29 13.11
CA ILE A 198 -4.98 7.29 12.04
C ILE A 198 -5.23 5.94 12.72
N TYR A 199 -6.49 5.50 12.64
CA TYR A 199 -6.90 4.26 13.32
C TYR A 199 -6.20 3.03 12.71
N ALA A 200 -6.28 2.88 11.40
CA ALA A 200 -5.66 1.80 10.64
C ALA A 200 -4.71 2.39 9.58
N SER A 201 -3.52 1.80 9.47
CA SER A 201 -2.53 2.22 8.49
C SER A 201 -2.78 1.59 7.13
N TYR A 202 -2.57 2.37 6.08
CA TYR A 202 -2.70 1.96 4.69
C TYR A 202 -1.58 2.58 3.87
N ASP A 203 -0.77 1.75 3.22
CA ASP A 203 0.12 2.19 2.16
C ASP A 203 -0.66 2.76 0.96
N ASP A 204 0.04 3.53 0.12
CA ASP A 204 -0.48 3.92 -1.18
C ASP A 204 -0.53 2.71 -2.13
N SER A 205 -1.68 2.54 -2.79
CA SER A 205 -1.84 1.51 -3.83
C SER A 205 -0.99 1.82 -5.05
N VAL A 206 -0.49 0.79 -5.72
CA VAL A 206 0.34 0.90 -6.93
C VAL A 206 -0.31 0.13 -8.06
N THR A 207 -0.40 0.78 -9.21
CA THR A 207 -1.05 0.26 -10.43
C THR A 207 -0.17 0.47 -11.65
N ILE A 208 -0.39 -0.33 -12.67
CA ILE A 208 0.20 -0.17 -14.01
C ILE A 208 -0.89 -0.39 -15.05
N VAL A 209 -0.71 0.16 -16.25
CA VAL A 209 -1.54 -0.17 -17.41
C VAL A 209 -0.70 -0.95 -18.39
N GLU A 210 -1.12 -2.17 -18.71
CA GLU A 210 -0.49 -3.04 -19.70
C GLU A 210 -1.57 -3.53 -20.67
N ARG A 211 -1.29 -3.44 -21.98
CA ARG A 211 -2.25 -3.81 -23.05
C ARG A 211 -3.64 -3.19 -22.85
N ASP A 212 -3.68 -1.90 -22.51
CA ASP A 212 -4.90 -1.12 -22.24
C ASP A 212 -5.75 -1.62 -21.05
N ALA A 213 -5.20 -2.51 -20.21
CA ALA A 213 -5.85 -3.00 -19.00
C ALA A 213 -5.10 -2.52 -17.74
N SER A 214 -5.85 -2.03 -16.75
CA SER A 214 -5.28 -1.70 -15.45
C SER A 214 -4.96 -2.98 -14.67
N GLN A 215 -3.77 -3.03 -14.07
CA GLN A 215 -3.33 -4.08 -13.17
C GLN A 215 -2.89 -3.48 -11.85
N ILE A 216 -3.33 -4.08 -10.74
CA ILE A 216 -2.93 -3.67 -9.40
C ILE A 216 -1.67 -4.45 -9.01
N ILE A 217 -0.59 -3.73 -8.74
CA ILE A 217 0.67 -4.29 -8.23
C ILE A 217 0.65 -4.33 -6.69
N ARG A 218 0.01 -3.34 -6.08
CA ARG A 218 -0.18 -3.26 -4.63
C ARG A 218 -1.60 -2.75 -4.34
N ARG A 219 -2.40 -3.61 -3.71
CA ARG A 219 -3.74 -3.26 -3.21
C ARG A 219 -3.64 -2.71 -1.78
N ALA A 220 -3.94 -1.44 -1.59
CA ALA A 220 -3.94 -0.80 -0.28
C ALA A 220 -4.96 0.36 -0.25
N ARG A 221 -4.53 1.60 0.04
CA ARG A 221 -5.40 2.78 0.11
C ARG A 221 -6.26 2.92 -1.15
N GLY A 222 -7.54 3.23 -0.95
CA GLY A 222 -8.52 3.44 -2.01
C GLY A 222 -9.24 2.15 -2.41
N TYR A 223 -8.58 1.00 -2.34
CA TYR A 223 -9.16 -0.29 -2.75
C TYR A 223 -9.59 -1.13 -1.54
N ALA A 224 -8.71 -1.32 -0.57
CA ALA A 224 -9.06 -1.99 0.67
C ALA A 224 -9.87 -1.03 1.58
N PRO A 225 -10.91 -1.50 2.30
CA PRO A 225 -11.29 -2.90 2.50
C PRO A 225 -12.48 -3.35 1.60
N TYR A 226 -12.67 -2.75 0.42
CA TYR A 226 -13.76 -3.17 -0.48
C TYR A 226 -13.58 -4.65 -0.86
N PRO A 227 -14.63 -5.49 -0.79
CA PRO A 227 -14.48 -6.92 -1.03
C PRO A 227 -14.32 -7.25 -2.51
N ILE A 228 -13.74 -8.42 -2.77
CA ILE A 228 -13.89 -9.14 -4.04
C ILE A 228 -15.20 -9.93 -3.95
N HIS A 229 -16.05 -9.82 -4.96
CA HIS A 229 -17.27 -10.62 -5.06
C HIS A 229 -16.95 -12.00 -5.60
N LEU A 230 -17.44 -13.03 -4.93
CA LEU A 230 -17.27 -14.42 -5.31
C LEU A 230 -18.52 -14.89 -6.08
N ASN A 231 -18.32 -15.74 -7.10
CA ASN A 231 -19.43 -16.39 -7.81
C ASN A 231 -20.04 -17.56 -7.02
N PHE A 232 -19.60 -17.76 -5.78
CA PHE A 232 -20.05 -18.82 -4.89
C PHE A 232 -20.04 -18.34 -3.43
N SER A 233 -20.86 -18.97 -2.59
CA SER A 233 -20.86 -18.69 -1.16
C SER A 233 -19.68 -19.38 -0.47
N SER A 234 -18.86 -18.62 0.24
CA SER A 234 -17.77 -19.08 1.08
C SER A 234 -18.18 -19.19 2.55
N GLN A 235 -17.53 -20.10 3.26
CA GLN A 235 -17.56 -20.15 4.72
C GLN A 235 -16.74 -18.99 5.32
N GLN A 236 -16.73 -18.89 6.64
CA GLN A 236 -15.86 -17.94 7.34
C GLN A 236 -14.43 -18.48 7.41
N ILE A 237 -13.60 -18.09 6.44
CA ILE A 237 -12.22 -18.55 6.30
C ILE A 237 -11.26 -17.38 6.46
N LEU A 238 -10.16 -17.59 7.18
CA LEU A 238 -8.98 -16.72 7.16
C LEU A 238 -7.91 -17.33 6.24
N GLY A 239 -7.57 -16.68 5.13
CA GLY A 239 -6.37 -16.96 4.36
C GLY A 239 -5.22 -16.08 4.84
N CYS A 240 -4.16 -16.67 5.39
CA CYS A 240 -3.03 -15.94 5.96
C CYS A 240 -2.05 -15.37 4.93
N GLY A 241 -2.10 -15.83 3.68
CA GLY A 241 -1.25 -15.36 2.59
C GLY A 241 0.21 -15.85 2.69
N ALA A 242 1.05 -15.32 1.79
CA ALA A 242 2.47 -15.64 1.67
C ALA A 242 3.36 -14.77 2.59
N GLU A 243 4.66 -15.00 2.64
CA GLU A 243 5.59 -14.20 3.45
C GLU A 243 5.86 -12.81 2.85
N LEU A 244 6.15 -12.76 1.55
CA LEU A 244 6.51 -11.53 0.86
C LEU A 244 5.27 -10.82 0.32
N LYS A 245 5.26 -9.49 0.45
CA LYS A 245 4.17 -8.60 0.03
C LYS A 245 2.80 -9.07 0.52
N ASN A 246 2.76 -9.58 1.76
CA ASN A 246 1.62 -10.26 2.34
C ASN A 246 0.32 -9.43 2.27
N THR A 247 -0.76 -10.16 2.03
CA THR A 247 -2.12 -9.76 2.36
C THR A 247 -2.80 -10.98 2.99
N PHE A 248 -3.70 -10.76 3.95
CA PHE A 248 -4.62 -11.79 4.41
C PHE A 248 -5.99 -11.57 3.77
N CYS A 249 -6.82 -12.61 3.76
CA CYS A 249 -8.19 -12.55 3.27
C CYS A 249 -9.14 -13.15 4.30
N LEU A 250 -10.21 -12.42 4.63
CA LEU A 250 -11.36 -13.02 5.33
C LEU A 250 -12.48 -13.23 4.34
N THR A 251 -13.15 -14.38 4.40
CA THR A 251 -14.32 -14.65 3.56
C THR A 251 -15.58 -14.79 4.40
N ARG A 252 -16.74 -14.46 3.80
CA ARG A 252 -18.07 -14.79 4.31
C ARG A 252 -19.10 -14.58 3.21
N ASP A 253 -20.04 -15.50 3.06
CA ASP A 253 -21.07 -15.43 2.02
C ASP A 253 -20.38 -15.29 0.65
N GLU A 254 -20.84 -14.41 -0.22
CA GLU A 254 -20.27 -14.20 -1.56
C GLU A 254 -19.12 -13.17 -1.56
N TYR A 255 -18.43 -12.97 -0.43
CA TYR A 255 -17.42 -11.92 -0.28
C TYR A 255 -16.07 -12.46 0.20
N ALA A 256 -15.01 -11.97 -0.45
CA ALA A 256 -13.62 -12.08 -0.03
C ALA A 256 -13.07 -10.69 0.33
N PHE A 257 -12.92 -10.43 1.62
CA PHE A 257 -12.37 -9.21 2.20
C PHE A 257 -10.84 -9.31 2.26
N LEU A 258 -10.19 -9.01 1.14
CA LEU A 258 -8.74 -8.93 1.06
C LEU A 258 -8.22 -7.70 1.80
N SER A 259 -7.20 -7.88 2.63
CA SER A 259 -6.59 -6.80 3.40
C SER A 259 -5.87 -5.79 2.52
N GLN A 260 -5.50 -4.66 3.11
CA GLN A 260 -4.43 -3.84 2.56
C GLN A 260 -3.11 -4.63 2.55
N HIS A 261 -2.18 -4.20 1.70
CA HIS A 261 -0.78 -4.62 1.75
C HIS A 261 -0.21 -4.49 3.15
N ILE A 262 0.25 -5.61 3.71
CA ILE A 262 0.85 -5.68 5.05
C ILE A 262 2.36 -5.44 4.95
N GLY A 263 3.00 -5.92 3.88
CA GLY A 263 4.44 -5.83 3.67
C GLY A 263 5.11 -7.20 3.68
N ASP A 264 6.43 -7.21 3.87
CA ASP A 264 7.20 -8.43 3.97
C ASP A 264 7.21 -8.89 5.44
N MET A 265 6.77 -10.13 5.70
CA MET A 265 6.59 -10.71 7.03
C MET A 265 7.94 -11.15 7.63
N GLU A 266 8.86 -10.22 7.87
CA GLU A 266 10.24 -10.55 8.26
C GLU A 266 10.60 -10.14 9.71
N ASN A 267 9.76 -9.33 10.35
CA ASN A 267 10.04 -8.76 11.66
C ASN A 267 8.79 -8.69 12.56
N LEU A 268 9.01 -8.37 13.83
CA LEU A 268 7.96 -8.33 14.84
C LEU A 268 6.95 -7.22 14.55
N GLU A 269 7.41 -6.07 14.07
CA GLU A 269 6.57 -4.92 13.75
C GLU A 269 5.54 -5.25 12.66
N THR A 270 5.96 -5.92 11.58
CA THR A 270 5.05 -6.40 10.53
C THR A 270 4.10 -7.46 11.06
N MET A 271 4.58 -8.37 11.93
CA MET A 271 3.74 -9.41 12.53
C MET A 271 2.64 -8.80 13.43
N GLU A 272 2.99 -7.83 14.28
CA GLU A 272 2.02 -7.10 15.10
C GLU A 272 1.03 -6.32 14.23
N HIS A 273 1.49 -5.70 13.14
CA HIS A 273 0.61 -5.02 12.19
C HIS A 273 -0.38 -5.98 11.52
N PHE A 274 0.08 -7.18 11.14
CA PHE A 274 -0.72 -8.25 10.57
C PHE A 274 -1.82 -8.71 11.53
N GLU A 275 -1.48 -9.04 12.78
CA GLU A 275 -2.45 -9.49 13.79
C GLU A 275 -3.49 -8.42 14.13
N ASN A 276 -3.04 -7.18 14.32
CA ASN A 276 -3.93 -6.04 14.59
C ASN A 276 -4.88 -5.80 13.41
N SER A 277 -4.39 -5.91 12.18
CA SER A 277 -5.20 -5.76 10.97
C SER A 277 -6.25 -6.87 10.85
N ILE A 278 -5.90 -8.13 11.13
CA ILE A 278 -6.87 -9.24 11.19
C ILE A 278 -7.96 -8.94 12.23
N ALA A 279 -7.58 -8.50 13.43
CA ALA A 279 -8.54 -8.18 14.48
C ALA A 279 -9.51 -7.06 14.07
N VAL A 280 -9.00 -6.01 13.41
CA VAL A 280 -9.83 -4.92 12.86
C VAL A 280 -10.81 -5.46 11.82
N TYR A 281 -10.35 -6.29 10.88
CA TYR A 281 -11.20 -6.85 9.81
C TYR A 281 -12.26 -7.81 10.38
N LYS A 282 -11.89 -8.68 11.32
CA LYS A 282 -12.84 -9.56 12.02
C LYS A 282 -13.96 -8.76 12.68
N LYS A 283 -13.62 -7.66 13.38
CA LYS A 283 -14.60 -6.78 14.03
C LYS A 283 -15.46 -6.02 13.01
N LEU A 284 -14.82 -5.43 11.99
CA LEU A 284 -15.50 -4.63 10.96
C LEU A 284 -16.54 -5.46 10.20
N PHE A 285 -16.14 -6.67 9.79
CA PHE A 285 -16.99 -7.53 9.00
C PHE A 285 -17.78 -8.54 9.83
N ARG A 286 -17.56 -8.63 11.14
CA ARG A 286 -18.20 -9.61 12.05
C ARG A 286 -17.95 -11.05 11.59
N ILE A 287 -16.67 -11.39 11.44
CA ILE A 287 -16.20 -12.70 10.96
C ILE A 287 -15.39 -13.38 12.07
N GLU A 288 -15.76 -14.60 12.41
CA GLU A 288 -15.09 -15.48 13.37
C GLU A 288 -14.70 -16.78 12.67
N PRO A 289 -13.54 -16.81 11.98
CA PRO A 289 -13.17 -17.93 11.14
C PRO A 289 -12.75 -19.13 11.99
N ASN A 290 -13.27 -20.31 11.65
CA ASN A 290 -12.85 -21.60 12.21
C ASN A 290 -12.03 -22.42 11.19
N ILE A 291 -11.84 -21.91 9.97
CA ILE A 291 -10.95 -22.47 8.96
C ILE A 291 -9.87 -21.43 8.69
N VAL A 292 -8.61 -21.88 8.75
CA VAL A 292 -7.45 -21.04 8.48
C VAL A 292 -6.62 -21.66 7.37
N ALA A 293 -6.60 -21.01 6.22
CA ALA A 293 -5.78 -21.38 5.08
C ALA A 293 -4.41 -20.69 5.14
N HIS A 294 -3.34 -21.43 4.83
CA HIS A 294 -1.98 -20.91 4.85
C HIS A 294 -1.14 -21.54 3.73
N ASP A 295 -0.01 -20.93 3.40
CA ASP A 295 0.92 -21.46 2.41
C ASP A 295 1.50 -22.81 2.86
N LEU A 296 1.85 -23.69 1.92
CA LEU A 296 2.55 -24.94 2.23
C LEU A 296 3.89 -24.71 2.92
N HIS A 297 4.56 -23.57 2.69
CA HIS A 297 5.86 -23.28 3.27
C HIS A 297 5.80 -23.30 4.81
N PRO A 298 6.51 -24.22 5.48
CA PRO A 298 6.36 -24.43 6.92
C PRO A 298 6.97 -23.29 7.76
N GLU A 299 7.96 -22.58 7.21
CA GLU A 299 8.72 -21.57 7.97
C GLU A 299 8.20 -20.14 7.86
N TYR A 300 7.21 -19.88 6.99
CA TYR A 300 6.61 -18.54 6.89
C TYR A 300 6.00 -18.12 8.23
N LEU A 301 6.20 -16.87 8.62
CA LEU A 301 5.54 -16.29 9.79
C LEU A 301 4.02 -16.37 9.67
N SER A 302 3.47 -16.19 8.47
CA SER A 302 2.02 -16.36 8.22
C SER A 302 1.54 -17.80 8.48
N THR A 303 2.33 -18.81 8.10
CA THR A 303 2.05 -20.23 8.38
C THR A 303 2.21 -20.56 9.87
N LYS A 304 3.25 -20.03 10.53
CA LYS A 304 3.47 -20.21 11.97
C LYS A 304 2.33 -19.61 12.78
N TYR A 305 1.85 -18.42 12.40
CA TYR A 305 0.67 -17.80 12.98
C TYR A 305 -0.57 -18.68 12.86
N ALA A 306 -0.86 -19.21 11.66
CA ALA A 306 -1.99 -20.11 11.45
C ALA A 306 -1.92 -21.33 12.38
N ARG A 307 -0.74 -21.96 12.48
CA ARG A 307 -0.51 -23.10 13.38
C ARG A 307 -0.68 -22.73 14.85
N GLU A 308 -0.21 -21.57 15.27
CA GLU A 308 -0.39 -21.08 16.64
C GLU A 308 -1.85 -20.82 16.98
N LEU A 309 -2.66 -20.32 16.03
CA LEU A 309 -4.10 -20.22 16.25
C LEU A 309 -4.73 -21.59 16.52
N ALA A 310 -4.33 -22.62 15.76
CA ALA A 310 -4.85 -23.98 15.95
C ALA A 310 -4.44 -24.62 17.30
N THR A 311 -3.31 -24.24 17.88
CA THR A 311 -2.95 -24.72 19.24
C THR A 311 -3.79 -24.04 20.32
N LYS A 312 -4.27 -22.81 20.08
CA LYS A 312 -5.12 -22.04 21.01
C LYS A 312 -6.59 -22.47 20.98
N SER A 313 -7.06 -23.13 19.91
CA SER A 313 -8.46 -23.56 19.78
C SER A 313 -8.60 -24.85 18.99
N ALA A 314 -9.15 -25.89 19.62
CA ALA A 314 -9.42 -27.18 18.99
C ALA A 314 -10.44 -27.11 17.83
N ASN A 315 -11.18 -26.00 17.69
CA ASN A 315 -12.16 -25.81 16.64
C ASN A 315 -11.57 -25.25 15.34
N ILE A 316 -10.27 -24.91 15.32
CA ILE A 316 -9.61 -24.36 14.13
C ILE A 316 -9.12 -25.51 13.24
N ARG A 317 -9.63 -25.53 12.01
CA ARG A 317 -9.17 -26.42 10.95
C ARG A 317 -8.14 -25.70 10.08
N LEU A 318 -6.93 -26.24 10.00
CA LEU A 318 -5.89 -25.75 9.08
C LEU A 318 -6.07 -26.34 7.68
N VAL A 319 -5.86 -25.50 6.66
CA VAL A 319 -5.89 -25.89 5.25
C VAL A 319 -4.60 -25.39 4.57
N PRO A 320 -3.59 -26.25 4.37
CA PRO A 320 -2.42 -25.87 3.59
C PRO A 320 -2.77 -25.74 2.11
N VAL A 321 -2.28 -24.70 1.45
CA VAL A 321 -2.50 -24.42 0.03
C VAL A 321 -1.16 -24.19 -0.67
N GLN A 322 -0.97 -24.78 -1.85
CA GLN A 322 0.26 -24.63 -2.61
C GLN A 322 0.35 -23.23 -3.25
N HIS A 323 1.54 -22.64 -3.23
CA HIS A 323 1.77 -21.24 -3.61
C HIS A 323 1.34 -20.90 -5.04
N HIS A 324 1.76 -21.71 -6.03
CA HIS A 324 1.48 -21.49 -7.45
C HIS A 324 0.01 -21.79 -7.79
N HIS A 325 -0.59 -22.78 -7.13
CA HIS A 325 -2.01 -23.09 -7.19
C HIS A 325 -2.84 -21.91 -6.67
N ALA A 326 -2.41 -21.29 -5.57
CA ALA A 326 -3.05 -20.07 -5.05
C ALA A 326 -2.97 -18.90 -6.04
N HIS A 327 -1.82 -18.69 -6.71
CA HIS A 327 -1.70 -17.68 -7.77
C HIS A 327 -2.71 -17.91 -8.90
N ILE A 328 -2.80 -19.14 -9.41
CA ILE A 328 -3.71 -19.48 -10.52
C ILE A 328 -5.17 -19.34 -10.09
N VAL A 329 -5.54 -19.86 -8.93
CA VAL A 329 -6.91 -19.74 -8.40
C VAL A 329 -7.30 -18.29 -8.16
N SER A 330 -6.37 -17.44 -7.70
CA SER A 330 -6.64 -16.00 -7.55
C SER A 330 -6.98 -15.34 -8.90
N GLY A 331 -6.25 -15.69 -9.97
CA GLY A 331 -6.53 -15.23 -11.32
C GLY A 331 -7.87 -15.75 -11.86
N MET A 332 -8.23 -17.00 -11.55
CA MET A 332 -9.55 -17.54 -11.92
C MET A 332 -10.69 -16.77 -11.25
N VAL A 333 -10.58 -16.50 -9.95
CA VAL A 333 -11.61 -15.77 -9.19
C VAL A 333 -11.74 -14.33 -9.71
N ASP A 334 -10.63 -13.62 -9.91
CA ASP A 334 -10.64 -12.23 -10.38
C ASP A 334 -11.24 -12.08 -11.79
N ASN A 335 -11.10 -13.11 -12.63
CA ASN A 335 -11.61 -13.12 -14.00
C ASN A 335 -12.94 -13.88 -14.17
N GLY A 336 -13.52 -14.41 -13.09
CA GLY A 336 -14.77 -15.19 -13.14
C GLY A 336 -14.67 -16.46 -14.01
N LEU A 337 -13.50 -17.10 -14.04
CA LEU A 337 -13.27 -18.32 -14.81
C LEU A 337 -13.72 -19.56 -14.04
N GLU A 338 -14.41 -20.46 -14.74
CA GLU A 338 -14.80 -21.77 -14.22
C GLU A 338 -13.70 -22.82 -14.44
N PRO A 339 -13.48 -23.74 -13.49
CA PRO A 339 -12.51 -24.83 -13.63
C PRO A 339 -12.95 -25.93 -14.62
N PRO A 340 -12.01 -26.74 -15.14
CA PRO A 340 -10.56 -26.64 -14.95
C PRO A 340 -9.92 -25.62 -15.92
N VAL A 341 -8.77 -25.06 -15.53
CA VAL A 341 -7.97 -24.17 -16.38
C VAL A 341 -6.54 -24.68 -16.55
N ILE A 342 -5.89 -24.31 -17.64
CA ILE A 342 -4.43 -24.38 -17.73
C ILE A 342 -3.88 -23.07 -17.17
N GLY A 343 -3.16 -23.16 -16.04
CA GLY A 343 -2.52 -22.03 -15.39
C GLY A 343 -1.01 -22.05 -15.61
N VAL A 344 -0.44 -20.86 -15.81
CA VAL A 344 1.01 -20.65 -15.90
C VAL A 344 1.40 -19.72 -14.76
N ALA A 345 2.24 -20.20 -13.85
CA ALA A 345 2.65 -19.47 -12.66
C ALA A 345 4.17 -19.26 -12.68
N PHE A 346 4.58 -18.04 -13.03
CA PHE A 346 5.97 -17.61 -12.99
C PHE A 346 6.18 -16.66 -11.82
N ASP A 347 6.96 -17.10 -10.83
CA ASP A 347 7.30 -16.32 -9.65
C ASP A 347 8.82 -16.28 -9.43
N GLY A 348 9.26 -15.69 -8.31
CA GLY A 348 10.67 -15.71 -7.94
C GLY A 348 11.07 -17.02 -7.28
N THR A 349 10.36 -17.38 -6.21
CA THR A 349 10.56 -18.60 -5.43
C THR A 349 9.26 -18.97 -4.73
N GLY A 350 8.72 -20.15 -5.01
CA GLY A 350 7.61 -20.73 -4.24
C GLY A 350 7.95 -22.13 -3.72
N TYR A 351 7.34 -22.52 -2.60
CA TYR A 351 7.53 -23.86 -2.02
C TYR A 351 6.77 -24.89 -2.86
N GLY A 352 7.52 -25.82 -3.46
CA GLY A 352 7.00 -26.94 -4.21
C GLY A 352 6.32 -27.96 -3.31
N ALA A 353 5.34 -28.68 -3.84
CA ALA A 353 4.65 -29.74 -3.10
C ALA A 353 5.57 -30.94 -2.78
N ASP A 354 6.68 -31.05 -3.47
CA ASP A 354 7.77 -32.02 -3.30
C ASP A 354 8.90 -31.49 -2.39
N GLY A 355 8.77 -30.28 -1.85
CA GLY A 355 9.79 -29.62 -1.03
C GLY A 355 10.89 -28.92 -1.81
N ASN A 356 10.83 -28.92 -3.15
CA ASN A 356 11.76 -28.15 -4.00
C ASN A 356 11.32 -26.69 -4.13
N ILE A 357 12.18 -25.85 -4.71
CA ILE A 357 11.83 -24.48 -5.10
C ILE A 357 11.22 -24.53 -6.50
N TRP A 358 10.03 -23.97 -6.63
CA TRP A 358 9.33 -23.76 -7.91
C TRP A 358 9.39 -22.28 -8.31
N GLY A 359 9.12 -22.00 -9.58
CA GLY A 359 9.01 -20.62 -10.10
C GLY A 359 8.67 -20.50 -11.58
N GLY A 360 8.34 -21.63 -12.24
CA GLY A 360 8.21 -21.73 -13.69
C GLY A 360 7.11 -22.68 -14.14
N GLU A 361 6.01 -22.79 -13.39
CA GLU A 361 5.16 -23.97 -13.46
C GLU A 361 3.98 -23.86 -14.43
N PHE A 362 3.70 -24.97 -15.11
CA PHE A 362 2.50 -25.22 -15.89
C PHE A 362 1.65 -26.27 -15.18
N MET A 363 0.38 -25.95 -14.93
CA MET A 363 -0.53 -26.89 -14.26
C MET A 363 -1.95 -26.79 -14.78
N VAL A 364 -2.64 -27.94 -14.76
CA VAL A 364 -4.09 -27.98 -14.85
C VAL A 364 -4.63 -27.81 -13.44
N ALA A 365 -5.41 -26.75 -13.21
CA ALA A 365 -5.91 -26.38 -11.90
C ALA A 365 -7.44 -26.28 -11.88
N ASP A 366 -8.02 -26.75 -10.77
CA ASP A 366 -9.36 -26.40 -10.32
C ASP A 366 -9.29 -25.74 -8.93
N TYR A 367 -10.42 -25.40 -8.30
CA TYR A 367 -10.43 -24.76 -6.99
C TYR A 367 -9.88 -25.64 -5.84
N GLN A 368 -9.85 -26.96 -6.00
CA GLN A 368 -9.50 -27.93 -4.97
C GLN A 368 -8.16 -28.63 -5.23
N ARG A 369 -7.73 -28.73 -6.49
CA ARG A 369 -6.63 -29.58 -6.94
C ARG A 369 -5.84 -28.91 -8.06
N PHE A 370 -4.60 -29.34 -8.18
CA PHE A 370 -3.77 -29.08 -9.35
C PHE A 370 -3.06 -30.36 -9.78
N TYR A 371 -2.76 -30.46 -11.07
CA TYR A 371 -1.96 -31.51 -11.68
C TYR A 371 -0.82 -30.86 -12.47
N GLN A 372 0.42 -31.21 -12.14
CA GLN A 372 1.60 -30.68 -12.83
C GLN A 372 1.85 -31.53 -14.08
N ASP A 373 1.88 -30.90 -15.25
CA ASP A 373 2.23 -31.55 -16.52
C ASP A 373 3.60 -31.04 -16.96
N GLY A 374 4.65 -31.53 -16.29
CA GLY A 374 6.06 -31.24 -16.58
C GLY A 374 6.58 -29.87 -16.08
N SER A 375 7.66 -29.91 -15.29
CA SER A 375 8.53 -28.75 -15.04
C SER A 375 9.61 -28.69 -16.14
N SER A 376 9.84 -27.53 -16.76
CA SER A 376 10.89 -27.34 -17.78
C SER A 376 12.29 -27.18 -17.20
#